data_AF-A0A4R5JUM3-F1
#
_entry.id   AF-A0A4R5JUM3-F1
#
_cell.length_a   1.000
_cell.length_b   1.000
_cell.length_c   1.000
_cell.angle_alpha   90.00
_cell.angle_beta   90.00
_cell.angle_gamma   90.00
#
_symmetry.space_group_name_H-M   'P 1'
#
loop_
_entity.id
_entity.type
_entity.pdbx_description
1 polymer ?
#
loop_
_entity_poly.entity_id
_entity_poly.type
_entity_poly.pdbx_seq_one_letter_code
_entity_poly.pdbx_strand_id
1 'polypeptide(L)'
;MSATVSVQQLLQPARFEALLLELYGPELMPAQRSVLVSQWSKYYFASVWQRLLEGAALPVFDATDVTLDDRGLPLALSGRGASCLGLEAVVTAHLQPLVARLAKLGPLMPGVLWGNAGDCLDQALQHAEGDNSGMARLLTSADSPLYAAVSLEASGRRRRRTCCLSYKVDWVGHCEHCPLLT
;
A
#
# COMPACT_ATOMS: atom_id res chain seq x y z
N MET A 1 -1.38 12.91 18.98
CA MET A 1 -2.81 12.54 19.01
C MET A 1 -3.15 11.91 17.68
N SER A 2 -3.67 10.67 17.67
CA SER A 2 -4.10 10.02 16.43
C SER A 2 -5.37 10.67 15.89
N ALA A 3 -5.45 10.84 14.57
CA ALA A 3 -6.56 11.50 13.89
C ALA A 3 -7.25 10.53 12.93
N THR A 4 -8.59 10.43 13.02
CA THR A 4 -9.38 9.61 12.09
C THR A 4 -10.05 10.50 11.04
N VAL A 5 -9.93 10.12 9.77
CA VAL A 5 -10.45 10.88 8.63
C VAL A 5 -10.93 9.91 7.54
N SER A 6 -11.99 10.28 6.82
CA SER A 6 -12.38 9.55 5.61
C SER A 6 -11.24 9.49 4.59
N VAL A 7 -11.00 8.32 4.01
CA VAL A 7 -9.96 8.15 2.98
C VAL A 7 -10.20 9.05 1.78
N GLN A 8 -11.47 9.31 1.43
CA GLN A 8 -11.80 10.24 0.34
C GLN A 8 -11.35 11.66 0.66
N GLN A 9 -11.60 12.12 1.89
CA GLN A 9 -11.19 13.45 2.34
C GLN A 9 -9.67 13.55 2.42
N LEU A 10 -9.01 12.52 2.98
CA LEU A 10 -7.56 12.47 3.08
C LEU A 10 -6.88 12.57 1.71
N LEU A 11 -7.41 11.85 0.72
CA LEU A 11 -6.86 11.78 -0.65
C LEU A 11 -7.36 12.90 -1.57
N GLN A 12 -7.94 13.97 -1.03
CA GLN A 12 -8.12 15.22 -1.78
C GLN A 12 -6.75 15.84 -2.09
N PRO A 13 -6.51 16.37 -3.32
CA PRO A 13 -5.18 16.80 -3.74
C PRO A 13 -4.46 17.73 -2.77
N ALA A 14 -5.11 18.81 -2.33
CA ALA A 14 -4.52 19.79 -1.42
C ALA A 14 -4.23 19.19 -0.03
N ARG A 15 -5.13 18.37 0.50
CA ARG A 15 -4.96 17.74 1.81
C ARG A 15 -3.85 16.71 1.81
N PHE A 16 -3.80 15.88 0.78
CA PHE A 16 -2.75 14.86 0.66
C PHE A 16 -1.38 15.50 0.39
N GLU A 17 -1.33 16.59 -0.37
CA GLU A 17 -0.09 17.36 -0.56
C GLU A 17 0.43 17.95 0.77
N ALA A 18 -0.46 18.55 1.57
CA ALA A 18 -0.11 19.05 2.90
C ALA A 18 0.38 17.92 3.82
N LEU A 19 -0.30 16.76 3.82
CA LEU A 19 0.12 15.58 4.57
C LEU A 19 1.54 15.13 4.20
N LEU A 20 1.84 15.02 2.91
CA LEU A 20 3.18 14.60 2.46
C LEU A 20 4.25 15.65 2.81
N LEU A 21 3.91 16.94 2.72
CA LEU A 21 4.80 18.02 3.11
C LEU A 21 5.12 17.99 4.62
N GLU A 22 4.13 17.75 5.46
CA GLU A 22 4.31 17.60 6.91
C GLU A 22 5.13 16.35 7.26
N LEU A 23 4.84 15.23 6.61
CA LEU A 23 5.48 13.94 6.90
C LEU A 23 6.94 13.87 6.42
N TYR A 24 7.25 14.42 5.25
CA TYR A 24 8.55 14.26 4.58
C TYR A 24 9.38 15.55 4.49
N GLY A 25 8.77 16.71 4.76
CA GLY A 25 9.44 18.00 4.74
C GLY A 25 9.56 18.66 3.36
N PRO A 26 9.88 19.97 3.33
CA PRO A 26 9.96 20.77 2.11
C PRO A 26 11.16 20.44 1.23
N GLU A 27 12.19 19.77 1.75
CA GLU A 27 13.38 19.41 0.97
C GLU A 27 13.08 18.36 -0.11
N LEU A 28 12.13 17.46 0.16
CA LEU A 28 11.71 16.40 -0.76
C LEU A 28 10.53 16.84 -1.65
N MET A 29 9.71 17.77 -1.18
CA MET A 29 8.52 18.25 -1.90
C MET A 29 8.83 19.49 -2.73
N PRO A 30 8.31 19.60 -3.97
CA PRO A 30 7.49 18.63 -4.69
C PRO A 30 8.30 17.64 -5.55
N ALA A 31 9.62 17.80 -5.64
CA ALA A 31 10.48 17.11 -6.61
C ALA A 31 10.38 15.57 -6.53
N GLN A 32 10.19 15.02 -5.34
CA GLN A 32 10.14 13.58 -5.08
C GLN A 32 8.72 13.06 -4.86
N ARG A 33 7.66 13.83 -5.20
CA ARG A 33 6.25 13.49 -4.92
C ARG A 33 5.89 12.05 -5.26
N SER A 34 6.31 11.54 -6.41
CA SER A 34 6.08 10.14 -6.81
C SER A 34 6.63 9.11 -5.81
N VAL A 35 7.84 9.34 -5.31
CA VAL A 35 8.48 8.48 -4.31
C VAL A 35 7.72 8.55 -3.00
N LEU A 36 7.33 9.75 -2.58
CA LEU A 36 6.62 9.98 -1.30
C LEU A 36 5.24 9.31 -1.29
N VAL A 37 4.48 9.43 -2.39
CA VAL A 37 3.21 8.70 -2.54
C VAL A 37 3.42 7.20 -2.53
N SER A 38 4.47 6.70 -3.20
CA SER A 38 4.83 5.28 -3.17
C SER A 38 5.16 4.82 -1.74
N GLN A 39 5.96 5.58 -0.97
CA GLN A 39 6.29 5.22 0.40
C GLN A 39 5.06 5.23 1.31
N TRP A 40 4.25 6.28 1.27
CA TRP A 40 3.02 6.37 2.07
C TRP A 40 2.06 5.21 1.76
N SER A 41 1.94 4.81 0.49
CA SER A 41 1.06 3.70 0.09
C SER A 41 1.40 2.37 0.75
N LYS A 42 2.68 2.11 1.05
CA LYS A 42 3.10 0.87 1.72
C LYS A 42 2.50 0.74 3.11
N TYR A 43 2.47 1.82 3.88
CA TYR A 43 1.85 1.84 5.20
C TYR A 43 0.34 1.58 5.10
N TYR A 44 -0.33 2.20 4.12
CA TYR A 44 -1.75 1.94 3.89
C TYR A 44 -2.01 0.46 3.53
N PHE A 45 -1.23 -0.11 2.59
CA PHE A 45 -1.39 -1.51 2.21
C PHE A 45 -1.05 -2.47 3.35
N ALA A 46 -0.07 -2.16 4.19
CA ALA A 46 0.22 -2.93 5.40
C ALA A 46 -1.00 -2.96 6.33
N SER A 47 -1.67 -1.82 6.57
CA SER A 47 -2.90 -1.77 7.37
C SER A 47 -4.06 -2.55 6.73
N VAL A 48 -4.17 -2.58 5.39
CA VAL A 48 -5.18 -3.41 4.70
C VAL A 48 -4.95 -4.89 5.01
N TRP A 49 -3.74 -5.39 4.80
CA TRP A 49 -3.45 -6.82 4.94
C TRP A 49 -3.49 -7.26 6.40
N GLN A 50 -2.97 -6.45 7.31
CA GLN A 50 -3.07 -6.71 8.75
C GLN A 50 -4.53 -6.89 9.17
N ARG A 51 -5.42 -5.96 8.76
CA ARG A 51 -6.84 -6.04 9.09
C ARG A 51 -7.49 -7.33 8.57
N LEU A 52 -7.17 -7.74 7.35
CA LEU A 52 -7.73 -8.96 6.75
C LEU A 52 -7.20 -10.23 7.41
N LEU A 53 -5.92 -10.24 7.79
CA LEU A 53 -5.29 -11.34 8.54
C LEU A 53 -5.86 -11.50 9.95
N GLU A 54 -6.26 -10.40 10.58
CA GLU A 54 -7.00 -10.39 11.85
C GLU A 54 -8.47 -10.85 11.70
N GLY A 55 -8.90 -11.23 10.49
CA GLY A 55 -10.27 -11.67 10.19
C GLY A 55 -11.30 -10.53 10.18
N ALA A 56 -10.85 -9.27 10.19
CA ALA A 56 -11.74 -8.12 10.21
C ALA A 56 -12.19 -7.74 8.79
N ALA A 57 -13.47 -7.38 8.66
CA ALA A 57 -14.03 -6.92 7.38
C ALA A 57 -13.39 -5.60 6.95
N LEU A 58 -12.94 -5.51 5.69
CA LEU A 58 -12.46 -4.27 5.08
C LEU A 58 -13.65 -3.50 4.49
N PRO A 59 -13.89 -2.23 4.87
CA PRO A 59 -14.90 -1.40 4.23
C PRO A 59 -14.57 -1.17 2.75
N VAL A 60 -15.57 -0.90 1.90
CA VAL A 60 -15.30 -0.42 0.53
C VAL A 60 -14.59 0.94 0.58
N PHE A 61 -13.84 1.30 -0.46
CA PHE A 61 -13.00 2.51 -0.47
C PHE A 61 -13.76 3.77 -0.02
N ASP A 62 -14.96 3.98 -0.56
CA ASP A 62 -15.76 5.19 -0.28
C ASP A 62 -16.32 5.25 1.14
N ALA A 63 -16.41 4.11 1.83
CA ALA A 63 -16.88 3.99 3.21
C ALA A 63 -15.72 3.89 4.23
N THR A 64 -14.47 4.01 3.78
CA THR A 64 -13.29 3.80 4.62
C THR A 64 -12.88 5.10 5.32
N ASP A 65 -12.66 5.00 6.63
CA ASP A 65 -11.94 5.94 7.46
C ASP A 65 -10.56 5.37 7.80
N VAL A 66 -9.54 6.23 7.81
CA VAL A 66 -8.18 5.89 8.21
C VAL A 66 -7.80 6.67 9.46
N THR A 67 -7.27 5.95 10.45
CA THR A 67 -6.63 6.53 11.61
C THR A 67 -5.16 6.73 11.29
N LEU A 68 -4.67 7.95 11.45
CA LEU A 68 -3.28 8.33 11.24
C LEU A 68 -2.54 8.46 12.57
N ASP A 69 -1.25 8.14 12.57
CA ASP A 69 -0.35 8.48 13.67
C ASP A 69 -0.02 10.00 13.68
N ASP A 70 0.77 10.41 14.67
CA ASP A 70 1.18 11.80 14.87
C ASP A 70 2.04 12.35 13.72
N ARG A 71 2.55 11.48 12.83
CA ARG A 71 3.32 11.86 11.64
C ARG A 71 2.47 11.87 10.37
N GLY A 72 1.25 11.36 10.41
CA GLY A 72 0.38 11.24 9.23
C GLY A 72 0.46 9.89 8.50
N LEU A 73 1.02 8.85 9.13
CA LEU A 73 1.06 7.49 8.58
C LEU A 73 -0.19 6.68 8.97
N PRO A 74 -0.74 5.85 8.07
CA PRO A 74 -1.85 4.94 8.39
C PRO A 74 -1.50 3.99 9.54
N LEU A 75 -2.36 3.95 10.57
CA LEU A 75 -2.31 3.01 11.68
C LEU A 75 -3.39 1.94 11.57
N ALA A 76 -4.62 2.34 11.25
CA ALA A 76 -5.76 1.44 11.20
C ALA A 76 -6.79 1.90 10.18
N LEU A 77 -7.50 0.94 9.61
CA LEU A 77 -8.64 1.18 8.73
C LEU A 77 -9.92 0.81 9.46
N SER A 78 -10.93 1.66 9.32
CA SER A 78 -12.27 1.46 9.86
C SER A 78 -13.29 2.01 8.87
N GLY A 79 -14.57 1.91 9.17
CA GLY A 79 -15.60 2.44 8.30
C GLY A 79 -16.98 2.02 8.76
N ARG A 80 -17.98 2.82 8.41
CA ARG A 80 -19.39 2.49 8.62
C ARG A 80 -20.05 2.27 7.26
N GLY A 81 -20.78 1.17 7.09
CA GLY A 81 -21.52 0.89 5.87
C GLY A 81 -21.02 -0.36 5.15
N ALA A 82 -20.90 -0.26 3.83
CA ALA A 82 -20.60 -1.42 2.97
C ALA A 82 -19.16 -1.92 3.17
N SER A 83 -19.02 -3.24 3.22
CA SER A 83 -17.74 -3.93 3.33
C SER A 83 -17.49 -4.81 2.11
N CYS A 84 -16.22 -5.00 1.79
CA CYS A 84 -15.77 -5.94 0.77
C CYS A 84 -16.16 -7.37 1.16
N LEU A 85 -16.95 -8.02 0.31
CA LEU A 85 -17.33 -9.42 0.46
C LEU A 85 -16.37 -10.30 -0.32
N GLY A 86 -15.39 -10.87 0.38
CA GLY A 86 -14.35 -11.70 -0.23
C GLY A 86 -13.22 -10.90 -0.91
N LEU A 87 -12.19 -11.62 -1.37
CA LEU A 87 -10.96 -11.01 -1.88
C LEU A 87 -11.13 -10.29 -3.22
N GLU A 88 -12.05 -10.75 -4.07
CA GLU A 88 -12.36 -10.04 -5.31
C GLU A 88 -12.89 -8.63 -5.02
N ALA A 89 -13.78 -8.48 -4.04
CA ALA A 89 -14.28 -7.18 -3.61
C ALA A 89 -13.19 -6.33 -2.93
N VAL A 90 -12.24 -6.94 -2.21
CA VAL A 90 -11.06 -6.21 -1.69
C VAL A 90 -10.27 -5.59 -2.84
N VAL A 91 -10.00 -6.37 -3.90
CA VAL A 91 -9.25 -5.89 -5.07
C VAL A 91 -10.04 -4.81 -5.82
N THR A 92 -11.29 -5.09 -6.18
CA THR A 92 -12.09 -4.26 -7.09
C THR A 92 -12.74 -3.05 -6.42
N ALA A 93 -13.27 -3.21 -5.20
CA ALA A 93 -14.02 -2.17 -4.49
C ALA A 93 -13.18 -1.38 -3.47
N HIS A 94 -11.96 -1.83 -3.16
CA HIS A 94 -11.05 -1.10 -2.26
C HIS A 94 -9.71 -0.74 -2.91
N LEU A 95 -8.91 -1.74 -3.31
CA LEU A 95 -7.55 -1.49 -3.78
C LEU A 95 -7.50 -0.77 -5.12
N GLN A 96 -8.34 -1.15 -6.08
CA GLN A 96 -8.38 -0.53 -7.40
C GLN A 96 -8.69 0.99 -7.37
N PRO A 97 -9.74 1.47 -6.68
CA PRO A 97 -9.99 2.91 -6.57
C PRO A 97 -8.88 3.66 -5.80
N LEU A 98 -8.32 3.04 -4.76
CA LEU A 98 -7.17 3.59 -4.02
C LEU A 98 -5.95 3.74 -4.94
N VAL A 99 -5.58 2.68 -5.67
CA VAL A 99 -4.45 2.69 -6.62
C VAL A 99 -4.67 3.74 -7.69
N ALA A 100 -5.87 3.83 -8.27
CA ALA A 100 -6.19 4.83 -9.27
C ALA A 100 -6.07 6.27 -8.71
N ARG A 101 -6.46 6.49 -7.45
CA ARG A 101 -6.34 7.79 -6.78
C ARG A 101 -4.89 8.15 -6.50
N LEU A 102 -4.12 7.24 -5.90
CA LEU A 102 -2.71 7.46 -5.57
C LEU A 102 -1.86 7.63 -6.84
N ALA A 103 -2.15 6.89 -7.92
CA ALA A 103 -1.46 7.03 -9.19
C ALA A 103 -1.55 8.47 -9.74
N LYS A 104 -2.70 9.12 -9.57
CA LYS A 104 -2.91 10.53 -9.97
C LYS A 104 -2.27 11.51 -9.00
N LEU A 105 -2.27 11.22 -7.70
CA LEU A 105 -1.68 12.08 -6.67
C LEU A 105 -0.15 12.05 -6.69
N GLY A 106 0.47 10.95 -7.11
CA GLY A 106 1.93 10.76 -7.16
C GLY A 106 2.54 10.78 -8.56
N PRO A 107 1.80 11.17 -9.62
CA PRO A 107 2.07 10.76 -11.00
C PRO A 107 2.83 9.43 -11.14
N LEU A 108 2.24 8.34 -10.63
CA LEU A 108 2.85 7.01 -10.59
C LEU A 108 2.25 6.08 -11.65
N MET A 109 3.07 5.20 -12.21
CA MET A 109 2.55 4.03 -12.93
C MET A 109 1.80 3.12 -11.94
N PRO A 110 0.57 2.67 -12.23
CA PRO A 110 -0.19 1.81 -11.32
C PRO A 110 0.55 0.55 -10.87
N GLY A 111 1.43 -0.01 -11.72
CA GLY A 111 2.26 -1.16 -11.39
C GLY A 111 3.17 -0.96 -10.17
N VAL A 112 3.60 0.27 -9.88
CA VAL A 112 4.38 0.58 -8.66
C VAL A 112 3.53 0.35 -7.41
N LEU A 113 2.28 0.82 -7.43
CA LEU A 113 1.34 0.72 -6.31
C LEU A 113 0.84 -0.72 -6.14
N TRP A 114 0.54 -1.43 -7.23
CA TRP A 114 0.23 -2.86 -7.16
C TRP A 114 1.42 -3.69 -6.67
N GLY A 115 2.64 -3.31 -7.06
CA GLY A 115 3.87 -3.89 -6.52
C GLY A 115 4.04 -3.63 -5.03
N ASN A 116 3.73 -2.43 -4.53
CA ASN A 116 3.70 -2.15 -3.09
C ASN A 116 2.64 -2.99 -2.37
N ALA A 117 1.42 -3.07 -2.90
CA ALA A 117 0.35 -3.86 -2.32
C ALA A 117 0.74 -5.34 -2.20
N GLY A 118 1.29 -5.93 -3.26
CA GLY A 118 1.73 -7.32 -3.25
C GLY A 118 2.97 -7.59 -2.39
N ASP A 119 3.94 -6.68 -2.34
CA ASP A 119 5.09 -6.76 -1.44
C ASP A 119 4.69 -6.70 0.04
N CYS A 120 3.72 -5.84 0.38
CA CYS A 120 3.15 -5.81 1.73
C CYS A 120 2.37 -7.09 2.05
N LEU A 121 1.65 -7.66 1.08
CA LEU A 121 0.93 -8.93 1.29
C LEU A 121 1.91 -10.08 1.53
N ASP A 122 2.97 -10.20 0.72
CA ASP A 122 4.00 -11.23 0.90
C ASP A 122 4.63 -11.15 2.29
N GLN A 123 5.03 -9.96 2.73
CA GLN A 123 5.55 -9.74 4.09
C GLN A 123 4.53 -10.11 5.17
N ALA A 124 3.27 -9.70 5.01
CA ALA A 124 2.24 -10.02 5.99
C ALA A 124 2.01 -11.55 6.10
N LEU A 125 2.02 -12.27 4.98
CA LEU A 125 1.89 -13.73 4.95
C LEU A 125 3.09 -14.47 5.57
N GLN A 126 4.30 -13.89 5.53
CA GLN A 126 5.47 -14.46 6.19
C GLN A 126 5.36 -14.48 7.72
N HIS A 127 4.60 -13.54 8.28
CA HIS A 127 4.40 -13.41 9.72
C HIS A 127 3.03 -13.94 10.18
N ALA A 128 2.17 -14.33 9.24
CA ALA A 128 0.83 -14.80 9.54
C ALA A 128 0.85 -16.24 10.07
N GLU A 129 0.04 -16.48 11.09
CA GLU A 129 -0.26 -17.83 11.57
C GLU A 129 -1.56 -18.35 10.89
N GLY A 130 -1.69 -19.66 10.75
CA GLY A 130 -2.90 -20.30 10.19
C GLY A 130 -2.97 -20.37 8.66
N ASP A 131 -4.11 -20.84 8.14
CA ASP A 131 -4.34 -21.02 6.70
C ASP A 131 -4.70 -19.69 6.02
N ASN A 132 -3.73 -19.14 5.30
CA ASN A 132 -3.87 -17.91 4.52
C ASN A 132 -3.81 -18.17 3.00
N SER A 133 -4.04 -19.43 2.58
CA SER A 133 -3.96 -19.85 1.18
C SER A 133 -4.87 -19.02 0.27
N GLY A 134 -6.05 -18.62 0.76
CA GLY A 134 -6.97 -17.74 0.04
C GLY A 134 -6.32 -16.40 -0.34
N MET A 135 -5.63 -15.74 0.59
CA MET A 135 -4.93 -14.48 0.31
C MET A 135 -3.66 -14.70 -0.53
N ALA A 136 -2.92 -15.78 -0.28
CA ALA A 136 -1.74 -16.13 -1.06
C ALA A 136 -2.05 -16.30 -2.56
N ARG A 137 -3.28 -16.71 -2.92
CA ARG A 137 -3.72 -16.76 -4.33
C ARG A 137 -3.64 -15.41 -5.05
N LEU A 138 -3.75 -14.28 -4.35
CA LEU A 138 -3.58 -12.97 -4.97
C LEU A 138 -2.17 -12.76 -5.52
N LEU A 139 -1.16 -13.45 -4.98
CA LEU A 139 0.23 -13.39 -5.46
C LEU A 139 0.51 -14.41 -6.58
N THR A 140 -0.28 -15.48 -6.69
CA THR A 140 0.01 -16.62 -7.58
C THR A 140 -0.97 -16.77 -8.75
N SER A 141 -2.10 -16.08 -8.73
CA SER A 141 -3.11 -16.14 -9.80
C SER A 141 -2.88 -15.05 -10.85
N ALA A 142 -2.77 -15.42 -12.13
CA ALA A 142 -2.39 -14.51 -13.23
C ALA A 142 -3.41 -13.39 -13.53
N ASP A 143 -4.65 -13.57 -13.11
CA ASP A 143 -5.74 -12.58 -13.17
C ASP A 143 -5.66 -11.53 -12.06
N SER A 144 -4.86 -11.77 -11.02
CA SER A 144 -4.65 -10.82 -9.94
C SER A 144 -3.65 -9.71 -10.35
N PRO A 145 -3.93 -8.43 -10.06
CA PRO A 145 -2.95 -7.36 -10.28
C PRO A 145 -1.69 -7.50 -9.42
N LEU A 146 -1.77 -8.29 -8.34
CA LEU A 146 -0.68 -8.63 -7.43
C LEU A 146 0.14 -9.84 -7.91
N TYR A 147 -0.23 -10.45 -9.04
CA TYR A 147 0.44 -11.64 -9.56
C TYR A 147 1.95 -11.46 -9.67
N ALA A 148 2.70 -12.37 -9.05
CA ALA A 148 4.16 -12.34 -9.02
C ALA A 148 4.73 -11.00 -8.55
N ALA A 149 4.04 -10.26 -7.68
CA ALA A 149 4.53 -8.99 -7.15
C ALA A 149 5.87 -9.16 -6.40
N VAL A 150 6.09 -10.35 -5.83
CA VAL A 150 7.35 -10.81 -5.25
C VAL A 150 7.66 -12.20 -5.78
N SER A 151 8.93 -12.46 -6.09
CA SER A 151 9.47 -13.78 -6.44
C SER A 151 10.56 -14.18 -5.44
N LEU A 152 10.66 -15.48 -5.15
CA LEU A 152 11.76 -16.04 -4.38
C LEU A 152 12.86 -16.51 -5.33
N GLU A 153 14.04 -15.91 -5.23
CA GLU A 153 15.22 -16.31 -6.00
C GLU A 153 15.84 -17.59 -5.41
N ALA A 154 16.67 -18.28 -6.20
CA ALA A 154 17.36 -19.50 -5.76
C ALA A 154 18.27 -19.29 -4.53
N SER A 155 18.73 -18.06 -4.31
CA SER A 155 19.50 -17.65 -3.13
C SER A 155 18.67 -17.55 -1.85
N GLY A 156 17.34 -17.74 -1.93
CA GLY A 156 16.40 -17.46 -0.85
C GLY A 156 16.03 -15.97 -0.73
N ARG A 157 16.59 -15.10 -1.58
CA ARG A 157 16.27 -13.67 -1.59
C ARG A 157 14.90 -13.44 -2.21
N ARG A 158 14.07 -12.64 -1.53
CA ARG A 158 12.82 -12.13 -2.08
C ARG A 158 13.08 -10.89 -2.94
N ARG A 159 12.45 -10.86 -4.10
CA ARG A 159 12.62 -9.77 -5.07
C ARG A 159 11.28 -9.31 -5.60
N ARG A 160 11.02 -8.01 -5.53
CA ARG A 160 9.81 -7.41 -6.09
C ARG A 160 9.85 -7.41 -7.61
N ARG A 161 8.70 -7.58 -8.26
CA ARG A 161 8.52 -7.35 -9.71
C ARG A 161 8.70 -5.90 -10.12
N THR A 162 8.34 -4.96 -9.23
CA THR A 162 8.34 -3.52 -9.53
C THR A 162 9.02 -2.73 -8.43
N CYS A 163 9.93 -1.83 -8.83
CA CYS A 163 10.67 -0.96 -7.92
C CYS A 163 9.72 0.02 -7.22
N CYS A 164 9.83 0.17 -5.90
CA CYS A 164 9.06 1.14 -5.12
C CYS A 164 9.58 2.58 -5.20
N LEU A 165 10.65 2.83 -5.97
CA LEU A 165 11.31 4.13 -6.13
C LEU A 165 12.05 4.66 -4.88
N SER A 166 12.12 3.89 -3.80
CA SER A 166 12.78 4.29 -2.54
C SER A 166 14.20 4.83 -2.76
N TYR A 167 14.94 4.20 -3.67
CA TYR A 167 16.33 4.54 -4.01
C TYR A 167 16.52 5.97 -4.54
N LYS A 168 15.45 6.64 -4.98
CA LYS A 168 15.50 8.03 -5.45
C LYS A 168 15.68 9.06 -4.34
N VAL A 169 15.53 8.63 -3.07
CA VAL A 169 15.89 9.44 -1.91
C VAL A 169 17.20 8.87 -1.37
N ASP A 170 18.29 9.62 -1.55
CA ASP A 170 19.66 9.14 -1.36
C ASP A 170 19.91 8.52 0.01
N TRP A 171 19.38 9.13 1.08
CA TRP A 171 19.56 8.63 2.45
C TRP A 171 18.66 7.45 2.81
N VAL A 172 17.62 7.15 2.01
CA VAL A 172 16.77 5.96 2.20
C VAL A 172 17.35 4.76 1.45
N GLY A 173 17.84 4.98 0.22
CA GLY A 173 18.44 3.93 -0.58
C GLY A 173 17.45 2.84 -1.03
N HIS A 174 17.99 1.68 -1.39
CA HIS A 174 17.23 0.55 -1.92
C HIS A 174 16.43 -0.15 -0.82
N CYS A 175 15.19 -0.53 -1.12
CA CYS A 175 14.42 -1.40 -0.21
C CYS A 175 15.01 -2.82 -0.19
N GLU A 176 14.70 -3.57 0.86
CA GLU A 176 15.17 -4.96 1.04
C GLU A 176 14.93 -5.86 -0.18
N HIS A 177 13.71 -5.83 -0.74
CA HIS A 177 13.33 -6.64 -1.89
C HIS A 177 13.56 -5.94 -3.25
N CYS A 178 14.50 -4.98 -3.33
CA CYS A 178 14.62 -4.11 -4.51
C CYS A 178 15.01 -4.89 -5.78
N PRO A 179 14.27 -4.72 -6.90
CA PRO A 179 14.60 -5.41 -8.16
C PRO A 179 15.86 -4.90 -8.85
N LEU A 180 16.39 -3.75 -8.41
CA LEU A 180 17.60 -3.14 -8.97
C LEU A 180 18.87 -3.68 -8.31
N LEU A 181 18.73 -4.40 -7.20
CA LEU A 181 19.85 -5.09 -6.56
C LEU A 181 19.95 -6.49 -7.17
N THR A 182 21.14 -6.83 -7.66
CA THR A 182 21.50 -8.18 -8.13
C THR A 182 21.94 -9.04 -6.98
#